data_AF-A0A4Y2AFS6-F1
#
_entry.id   AF-A0A4Y2AFS6-F1
#
_cell.length_a   1.000
_cell.length_b   1.000
_cell.length_c   1.000
_cell.angle_alpha   90.00
_cell.angle_beta   90.00
_cell.angle_gamma   90.00
#
_symmetry.space_group_name_H-M   'P 1'
#
loop_
_entity.id
_entity.type
_entity.pdbx_description
1 polymer ?
#
loop_
_entity_poly.entity_id
_entity_poly.type
_entity_poly.pdbx_seq_one_letter_code
_entity_poly.pdbx_strand_id
1 'polypeptide(L)'
;MFSDESRFCLGASDGRVLVRRRPGEILKPTCLRPRHTGPAPGVMVWGAISYDSRSTLVVIPRTLTANLYVSLVIQPVVLPFMNSIQGGVFQQNNARPHTAIVSQHALQSADMLPWPARSPDLSPMEHIWDIIGLQLQRDPKPALTVPVLTDQVQQAWNSIPQADIWHLYDAMHARLHSKFWRLHRLLMCQHFTFEMALLALTLTCDLETLINSIC
;
A
#
# COMPACT_ATOMS: atom_id res chain seq x y z
N MET A 1 -4.25 -4.31 12.65
CA MET A 1 -5.25 -3.95 11.64
C MET A 1 -4.63 -2.98 10.65
N PHE A 2 -4.63 -3.31 9.36
CA PHE A 2 -4.17 -2.43 8.29
C PHE A 2 -5.37 -1.81 7.60
N SER A 3 -5.27 -0.54 7.20
CA SER A 3 -6.33 0.17 6.47
C SER A 3 -5.76 1.06 5.39
N ASP A 4 -6.57 1.30 4.36
CA ASP A 4 -6.21 2.21 3.28
C ASP A 4 -7.44 2.61 2.47
N GLU A 5 -7.27 3.62 1.61
CA GLU A 5 -8.25 4.01 0.61
C GLU A 5 -7.85 3.55 -0.79
N SER A 6 -8.83 3.16 -1.61
CA SER A 6 -8.59 2.92 -3.03
C SER A 6 -9.71 3.51 -3.90
N ARG A 7 -9.39 3.74 -5.18
CA ARG A 7 -10.31 4.28 -6.18
C ARG A 7 -10.44 3.32 -7.35
N PHE A 8 -11.66 2.86 -7.60
CA PHE A 8 -12.02 2.06 -8.77
C PHE A 8 -12.81 2.91 -9.77
N CYS A 9 -12.50 2.81 -11.06
CA CYS A 9 -13.05 3.68 -12.10
C CYS A 9 -13.76 2.88 -13.20
N LEU A 10 -14.87 3.41 -13.73
CA LEU A 10 -15.56 2.88 -14.90
C LEU A 10 -14.65 2.95 -16.13
N GLY A 11 -14.57 1.85 -16.89
CA GLY A 11 -13.81 1.79 -18.15
C GLY A 11 -12.29 1.95 -18.02
N ALA A 12 -11.76 2.11 -16.80
CA ALA A 12 -10.33 2.24 -16.55
C ALA A 12 -9.70 0.85 -16.41
N SER A 13 -9.45 0.20 -17.54
CA SER A 13 -8.41 -0.82 -17.61
C SER A 13 -7.08 -0.08 -17.64
N ASP A 14 -6.34 0.03 -16.54
CA ASP A 14 -4.94 0.51 -16.61
C ASP A 14 -4.00 -0.57 -17.23
N GLY A 15 -4.58 -1.74 -17.53
CA GLY A 15 -3.92 -2.86 -18.16
C GLY A 15 -3.39 -2.53 -19.56
N ARG A 16 -2.13 -2.90 -19.77
CA ARG A 16 -1.52 -2.98 -21.10
C ARG A 16 -2.18 -4.13 -21.85
N VAL A 17 -3.04 -3.83 -22.81
CA VAL A 17 -3.58 -4.84 -23.75
C VAL A 17 -2.54 -5.06 -24.85
N LEU A 18 -2.02 -6.28 -24.94
CA LEU A 18 -1.15 -6.68 -26.04
C LEU A 18 -1.97 -6.78 -27.33
N VAL A 19 -1.68 -5.92 -28.30
CA VAL A 19 -2.26 -5.93 -29.63
C VAL A 19 -1.21 -6.43 -30.63
N ARG A 20 -1.51 -7.50 -31.38
CA ARG A 20 -0.70 -7.91 -32.55
C ARG A 20 -1.23 -7.21 -33.79
N ARG A 21 -0.35 -6.61 -34.59
CA ARG A 21 -0.71 -5.90 -35.83
C ARG A 21 0.40 -5.98 -36.89
N ARG A 22 0.02 -5.88 -38.17
CA ARG A 22 0.95 -5.85 -39.31
C ARG A 22 1.46 -4.41 -39.58
N PRO A 23 2.58 -4.23 -40.31
CA PRO A 23 3.02 -2.90 -40.76
C PRO A 23 1.89 -2.17 -41.52
N GLY A 24 1.62 -0.91 -41.16
CA GLY A 24 0.55 -0.09 -41.76
C GLY A 24 -0.81 -0.13 -41.03
N GLU A 25 -1.01 -1.01 -40.05
CA GLU A 25 -2.29 -1.16 -39.33
C GLU A 25 -2.41 -0.30 -38.06
N ILE A 26 -1.48 0.63 -37.85
CA ILE A 26 -1.35 1.39 -36.60
C ILE A 26 -2.58 2.23 -36.25
N LEU A 27 -3.30 2.72 -37.26
CA LEU A 27 -4.50 3.56 -37.09
C LEU A 27 -5.81 2.77 -37.18
N LYS A 28 -5.78 1.44 -37.31
CA LYS A 28 -7.02 0.65 -37.37
C LYS A 28 -7.74 0.74 -36.00
N PRO A 29 -9.08 0.88 -35.98
CA PRO A 29 -9.84 0.94 -34.72
C PRO A 29 -9.61 -0.26 -33.81
N THR A 30 -9.33 -1.45 -34.35
CA THR A 30 -8.96 -2.66 -33.59
C THR A 30 -7.58 -2.59 -32.94
N CYS A 31 -6.73 -1.67 -33.39
CA CYS A 31 -5.37 -1.43 -32.91
C CYS A 31 -5.24 -0.17 -32.05
N LEU A 32 -6.34 0.56 -31.87
CA LEU A 32 -6.42 1.78 -31.08
C LEU A 32 -7.33 1.52 -29.89
N ARG A 33 -6.85 1.83 -28.69
CA ARG A 33 -7.71 1.90 -27.51
C ARG A 33 -7.90 3.37 -27.15
N PRO A 34 -9.13 3.91 -27.21
CA PRO A 34 -9.41 5.23 -26.68
C PRO A 34 -8.94 5.29 -25.22
N ARG A 35 -8.07 6.25 -24.91
CA ARG A 35 -7.71 6.59 -23.54
C ARG A 35 -8.60 7.75 -23.12
N HIS A 36 -9.36 7.58 -22.05
CA HIS A 36 -10.09 8.69 -21.46
C HIS A 36 -9.07 9.67 -20.86
N THR A 37 -9.07 10.93 -21.30
CA THR A 37 -8.14 11.99 -20.85
C THR A 37 -8.70 12.82 -19.68
N GLY A 38 -9.96 12.62 -19.29
CA GLY A 38 -10.59 13.26 -18.12
C GLY A 38 -10.65 12.35 -16.88
N PRO A 39 -11.12 12.86 -15.72
CA PRO A 39 -11.39 12.05 -14.54
C PRO A 39 -12.42 10.97 -14.89
N ALA A 40 -12.03 9.70 -14.81
CA ALA A 40 -12.98 8.62 -15.00
C ALA A 40 -13.99 8.61 -13.82
N PRO A 41 -15.30 8.53 -14.08
CA PRO A 41 -16.28 8.28 -13.03
C PRO A 41 -15.90 7.01 -12.29
N GLY A 42 -16.02 7.01 -10.97
CA GLY A 42 -15.52 5.92 -10.16
C GLY A 42 -15.98 6.05 -8.72
N VAL A 43 -15.68 5.01 -7.94
CA VAL A 43 -15.98 4.90 -6.53
C VAL A 43 -14.68 4.96 -5.73
N MET A 44 -14.66 5.78 -4.68
CA MET A 44 -13.58 5.79 -3.69
C MET A 44 -14.08 5.00 -2.49
N VAL A 45 -13.28 4.07 -2.00
CA VAL A 45 -13.63 3.19 -0.88
C VAL A 45 -12.54 3.20 0.16
N TRP A 46 -12.92 2.92 1.40
CA TRP A 46 -12.03 2.65 2.52
C TRP A 46 -12.33 1.25 3.07
N GLY A 47 -11.29 0.51 3.43
CA GLY A 47 -11.42 -0.77 4.09
C GLY A 47 -10.26 -1.06 5.01
N ALA A 48 -10.47 -2.01 5.92
CA ALA A 48 -9.45 -2.50 6.81
C ALA A 48 -9.48 -4.02 6.95
N ILE A 49 -8.30 -4.61 7.17
CA ILE A 49 -8.14 -6.03 7.45
C ILE A 49 -7.41 -6.24 8.78
N SER A 50 -7.83 -7.25 9.52
CA SER A 50 -7.11 -7.83 10.65
C SER A 50 -6.61 -9.23 10.27
N TYR A 51 -5.90 -9.91 11.16
CA TYR A 51 -5.44 -11.27 10.89
C TYR A 51 -6.62 -12.25 10.76
N ASP A 52 -7.66 -12.09 11.58
CA ASP A 52 -8.79 -13.04 11.66
C ASP A 52 -10.08 -12.53 10.98
N SER A 53 -10.10 -11.29 10.51
CA SER A 53 -11.32 -10.69 9.96
C SER A 53 -11.03 -9.49 9.05
N ARG A 54 -12.09 -8.92 8.47
CA ARG A 54 -12.07 -7.67 7.70
C ARG A 54 -13.20 -6.74 8.16
N SER A 55 -13.02 -5.45 7.96
CA SER A 55 -14.05 -4.46 8.23
C SER A 55 -15.17 -4.53 7.19
N THR A 56 -16.26 -3.82 7.48
CA THR A 56 -17.16 -3.36 6.42
C THR A 56 -16.40 -2.41 5.49
N LEU A 57 -16.71 -2.47 4.20
CA LEU A 57 -16.16 -1.52 3.23
C LEU A 57 -16.99 -0.24 3.27
N VAL A 58 -16.32 0.90 3.34
CA VAL A 58 -16.97 2.21 3.41
C VAL A 58 -16.85 2.89 2.05
N VAL A 59 -17.98 3.26 1.47
CA VAL A 59 -18.02 4.05 0.23
C VAL A 59 -17.86 5.52 0.59
N ILE A 60 -16.84 6.17 0.03
CA ILE A 60 -16.55 7.59 0.26
C ILE A 60 -17.22 8.40 -0.87
N PRO A 61 -18.19 9.28 -0.56
CA PRO A 61 -19.01 9.94 -1.57
C PRO A 61 -18.26 11.00 -2.39
N ARG A 62 -17.13 11.51 -1.89
CA ARG A 62 -16.33 12.58 -2.50
C ARG A 62 -14.90 12.58 -1.96
N THR A 63 -14.18 13.69 -2.07
CA THR A 63 -12.88 13.87 -1.40
C THR A 63 -13.00 13.62 0.10
N LEU A 64 -12.19 12.70 0.61
CA LEU A 64 -12.10 12.39 2.03
C LEU A 64 -11.47 13.57 2.78
N THR A 65 -12.28 14.27 3.58
CA THR A 65 -11.81 15.29 4.51
C THR A 65 -11.63 14.69 5.91
N ALA A 66 -10.87 15.33 6.79
CA ALA A 66 -10.68 14.83 8.15
C ALA A 66 -12.01 14.62 8.92
N ASN A 67 -12.98 15.53 8.76
CA ASN A 67 -14.30 15.39 9.38
C ASN A 67 -15.09 14.21 8.82
N LEU A 68 -15.05 14.00 7.48
CA LEU A 68 -15.68 12.83 6.86
C LEU A 68 -14.98 11.54 7.28
N TYR A 69 -13.66 11.55 7.42
CA TYR A 69 -12.90 10.41 7.93
C TYR A 69 -13.35 10.06 9.36
N VAL A 70 -13.53 11.04 10.23
CA VAL A 70 -14.05 10.80 11.58
C VAL A 70 -15.47 10.23 11.56
N SER A 71 -16.39 10.85 10.81
CA SER A 71 -17.81 10.51 10.86
C SER A 71 -18.19 9.28 10.05
N LEU A 72 -17.47 8.95 8.97
CA LEU A 72 -17.76 7.82 8.10
C LEU A 72 -16.89 6.60 8.40
N VAL A 73 -15.67 6.79 8.92
CA VAL A 73 -14.69 5.72 9.07
C VAL A 73 -14.33 5.48 10.53
N ILE A 74 -13.81 6.50 11.24
CA ILE A 74 -13.25 6.27 12.58
C ILE A 74 -14.33 5.83 13.57
N GLN A 75 -15.36 6.65 13.75
CA GLN A 75 -16.39 6.41 14.78
C GLN A 75 -17.24 5.17 14.48
N PRO A 76 -17.79 4.97 13.27
CA PRO A 76 -18.68 3.85 13.02
C PRO A 76 -17.96 2.53 12.69
N VAL A 77 -16.71 2.55 12.23
CA VAL A 77 -16.02 1.34 11.74
C VAL A 77 -14.73 1.05 12.50
N VAL A 78 -13.78 1.98 12.56
CA VAL A 78 -12.46 1.72 13.16
C VAL A 78 -12.57 1.42 14.65
N LEU A 79 -13.23 2.27 15.44
CA LEU A 79 -13.29 2.08 16.90
C LEU A 79 -14.01 0.79 17.30
N PRO A 80 -15.21 0.46 16.75
CA PRO A 80 -15.85 -0.82 17.05
C PRO A 80 -15.02 -2.02 16.60
N PHE A 81 -14.36 -1.92 15.45
CA PHE A 81 -13.56 -3.03 14.91
C PHE A 81 -12.25 -3.24 15.69
N MET A 82 -11.61 -2.16 16.16
CA MET A 82 -10.46 -2.26 17.05
C MET A 82 -10.84 -2.87 18.41
N ASN A 83 -12.00 -2.50 18.95
CA ASN A 83 -12.50 -3.06 20.20
C ASN A 83 -12.80 -4.57 20.12
N SER A 84 -13.04 -5.12 18.92
CA SER A 84 -13.22 -6.56 18.75
C SER A 84 -11.90 -7.33 18.59
N ILE A 85 -10.78 -6.64 18.41
CA ILE A 85 -9.45 -7.22 18.26
C ILE A 85 -8.69 -7.06 19.59
N GLN A 86 -8.51 -8.15 20.33
CA GLN A 86 -7.76 -8.12 21.58
C GLN A 86 -6.30 -7.69 21.33
N GLY A 87 -5.89 -6.57 21.94
CA GLY A 87 -4.54 -6.01 21.75
C GLY A 87 -4.25 -5.55 20.32
N GLY A 88 -5.29 -5.22 19.56
CA GLY A 88 -5.15 -4.76 18.19
C GLY A 88 -4.38 -3.45 18.09
N VAL A 89 -3.48 -3.36 17.12
CA VAL A 89 -2.81 -2.11 16.74
C VAL A 89 -3.35 -1.64 15.39
N PHE A 90 -3.71 -0.37 15.28
CA PHE A 90 -4.26 0.25 14.09
C PHE A 90 -3.16 0.90 13.24
N GLN A 91 -3.11 0.53 11.97
CA GLN A 91 -2.23 1.13 10.97
C GLN A 91 -3.06 1.92 9.95
N GLN A 92 -2.60 3.15 9.69
CA GLN A 92 -3.05 4.02 8.60
C GLN A 92 -1.84 4.77 8.01
N ASN A 93 -1.97 5.25 6.77
CA ASN A 93 -0.93 6.05 6.13
C ASN A 93 -0.92 7.51 6.67
N ASN A 94 0.09 8.30 6.29
CA ASN A 94 0.24 9.70 6.73
C ASN A 94 -0.49 10.71 5.82
N ALA A 95 -1.62 10.35 5.23
CA ALA A 95 -2.43 11.28 4.44
C ALA A 95 -2.95 12.43 5.31
N ARG A 96 -3.20 13.60 4.70
CA ARG A 96 -3.62 14.81 5.41
C ARG A 96 -4.87 14.62 6.30
N PRO A 97 -5.92 13.89 5.89
CA PRO A 97 -7.05 13.60 6.77
C PRO A 97 -6.64 12.78 7.99
N HIS A 98 -5.69 11.86 7.88
CA HIS A 98 -5.28 10.97 8.96
C HIS A 98 -4.44 11.69 10.01
N THR A 99 -3.60 12.64 9.59
CA THR A 99 -2.75 13.43 10.49
C THR A 99 -3.44 14.67 11.05
N ALA A 100 -4.69 14.92 10.69
CA ALA A 100 -5.44 16.07 11.20
C ALA A 100 -5.74 15.92 12.69
N ILE A 101 -5.74 17.04 13.42
CA ILE A 101 -5.96 17.06 14.88
C ILE A 101 -7.27 16.35 15.25
N VAL A 102 -8.35 16.59 14.51
CA VAL A 102 -9.67 15.97 14.78
C VAL A 102 -9.63 14.45 14.65
N SER A 103 -8.85 13.92 13.69
CA SER A 103 -8.72 12.49 13.47
C SER A 103 -7.81 11.84 14.49
N GLN A 104 -6.71 12.50 14.87
CA GLN A 104 -5.83 12.06 15.96
C GLN A 104 -6.58 12.02 17.30
N HIS A 105 -7.35 13.06 17.60
CA HIS A 105 -8.18 13.10 18.81
C HIS A 105 -9.25 11.99 18.81
N ALA A 106 -9.88 11.72 17.67
CA ALA A 106 -10.86 10.62 17.56
C ALA A 106 -10.23 9.22 17.74
N LEU A 107 -8.92 9.08 17.51
CA LEU A 107 -8.17 7.83 17.65
C LEU A 107 -7.36 7.74 18.95
N GLN A 108 -7.54 8.68 19.88
CA GLN A 108 -6.72 8.76 21.11
C GLN A 108 -6.77 7.50 21.99
N SER A 109 -7.84 6.70 21.87
CA SER A 109 -8.02 5.45 22.62
C SER A 109 -7.52 4.21 21.86
N ALA A 110 -7.07 4.36 20.62
CA ALA A 110 -6.60 3.26 19.79
C ALA A 110 -5.07 3.21 19.81
N ASP A 111 -4.51 2.02 19.95
CA ASP A 111 -3.07 1.81 19.79
C ASP A 111 -2.71 1.97 18.31
N MET A 112 -1.79 2.89 18.01
CA MET A 112 -1.41 3.23 16.65
C MET A 112 -0.06 2.62 16.28
N LEU A 113 0.04 2.02 15.09
CA LEU A 113 1.30 1.56 14.53
C LEU A 113 2.01 2.76 13.88
N PRO A 114 3.23 3.14 14.31
CA PRO A 114 4.00 4.16 13.61
C PRO A 114 4.30 3.71 12.18
N TRP A 115 3.89 4.52 11.20
CA TRP A 115 4.07 4.17 9.79
C TRP A 115 5.05 5.11 9.08
N PRO A 116 6.10 4.61 8.43
CA PRO A 116 7.04 5.44 7.70
C PRO A 116 6.37 6.10 6.50
N ALA A 117 6.76 7.35 6.22
CA ALA A 117 6.27 8.05 5.04
C ALA A 117 6.65 7.29 3.75
N ARG A 118 5.76 7.33 2.74
CA ARG A 118 5.99 6.79 1.39
C ARG A 118 6.35 5.30 1.34
N SER A 119 5.75 4.49 2.19
CA SER A 119 5.94 3.03 2.20
C SER A 119 4.65 2.26 1.88
N PRO A 120 4.01 2.49 0.71
CA PRO A 120 2.81 1.74 0.33
C PRO A 120 3.10 0.25 0.14
N ASP A 121 4.32 -0.09 -0.29
CA ASP A 121 4.78 -1.45 -0.55
C ASP A 121 4.86 -2.35 0.70
N LEU A 122 4.76 -1.75 1.88
CA LEU A 122 4.68 -2.45 3.17
C LEU A 122 3.24 -2.81 3.56
N SER A 123 2.22 -2.19 2.96
CA SER A 123 0.84 -2.41 3.35
C SER A 123 0.24 -3.62 2.62
N PRO A 124 -0.34 -4.61 3.33
CA PRO A 124 -1.07 -5.70 2.69
C PRO A 124 -2.34 -5.21 1.97
N MET A 125 -2.84 -4.01 2.28
CA MET A 125 -4.04 -3.44 1.66
C MET A 125 -3.88 -3.23 0.14
N GLU A 126 -2.69 -2.86 -0.33
CA GLU A 126 -2.40 -2.72 -1.77
C GLU A 126 -2.67 -4.03 -2.52
N HIS A 127 -2.31 -5.16 -1.93
CA HIS A 127 -2.56 -6.47 -2.55
C HIS A 127 -4.04 -6.84 -2.54
N ILE A 128 -4.77 -6.45 -1.50
CA ILE A 128 -6.24 -6.62 -1.45
C ILE A 128 -6.90 -5.80 -2.57
N TRP A 129 -6.46 -4.56 -2.78
CA TRP A 129 -6.96 -3.72 -3.86
C TRP A 129 -6.65 -4.30 -5.24
N ASP A 130 -5.48 -4.88 -5.43
CA ASP A 130 -5.12 -5.60 -6.66
C ASP A 130 -6.03 -6.82 -6.91
N ILE A 131 -6.31 -7.62 -5.87
CA ILE A 131 -7.24 -8.76 -5.98
C ILE A 131 -8.61 -8.28 -6.44
N ILE A 132 -9.15 -7.22 -5.84
CA ILE A 132 -10.44 -6.64 -6.22
C ILE A 132 -10.39 -6.11 -7.66
N GLY A 133 -9.35 -5.37 -8.02
CA GLY A 133 -9.16 -4.84 -9.37
C GLY A 133 -9.13 -5.95 -10.42
N LEU A 134 -8.45 -7.07 -10.14
CA LEU A 134 -8.41 -8.24 -11.01
C LEU A 134 -9.77 -8.95 -11.10
N GLN A 135 -10.52 -9.06 -10.00
CA GLN A 135 -11.88 -9.63 -10.03
C GLN A 135 -12.81 -8.78 -10.90
N LEU A 136 -12.81 -7.46 -10.73
CA LEU A 136 -13.62 -6.54 -11.54
C LEU A 136 -13.27 -6.59 -13.02
N GLN A 137 -11.98 -6.75 -13.36
CA GLN A 137 -11.53 -6.88 -14.75
C GLN A 137 -11.97 -8.19 -15.40
N ARG A 138 -12.13 -9.26 -14.61
CA ARG A 138 -12.50 -10.59 -15.08
C ARG A 138 -14.01 -10.86 -15.00
N ASP A 139 -14.77 -9.96 -14.38
CA ASP A 139 -16.22 -10.09 -14.26
C ASP A 139 -16.86 -10.13 -15.67
N PRO A 140 -17.64 -11.17 -16.00
CA PRO A 140 -18.32 -11.28 -17.29
C PRO A 140 -19.35 -10.15 -17.53
N LYS A 141 -19.78 -9.45 -16.48
CA LYS A 141 -20.73 -8.32 -16.54
C LYS A 141 -20.00 -7.04 -16.11
N PRO A 142 -19.31 -6.33 -17.02
CA PRO A 142 -18.60 -5.10 -16.63
C PRO A 142 -19.57 -4.02 -16.13
N ALA A 143 -19.19 -3.30 -15.06
CA ALA A 143 -19.97 -2.17 -14.59
C ALA A 143 -20.07 -1.06 -15.65
N LEU A 144 -21.31 -0.63 -15.91
CA LEU A 144 -21.62 0.49 -16.81
C LEU A 144 -21.98 1.78 -16.06
N THR A 145 -22.28 1.68 -14.76
CA THR A 145 -22.68 2.81 -13.91
C THR A 145 -21.96 2.75 -12.56
N VAL A 146 -21.79 3.90 -11.91
CA VAL A 146 -21.12 3.97 -10.59
C VAL A 146 -21.84 3.11 -9.54
N PRO A 147 -23.18 3.10 -9.43
CA PRO A 147 -23.86 2.21 -8.48
C PRO A 147 -23.54 0.72 -8.70
N VAL A 148 -23.56 0.25 -9.95
CA VAL A 148 -23.21 -1.14 -10.27
C VAL A 148 -21.74 -1.43 -9.93
N LEU A 149 -20.83 -0.48 -10.21
CA LEU A 149 -19.43 -0.61 -9.82
C LEU A 149 -19.27 -0.70 -8.29
N THR A 150 -19.99 0.13 -7.53
CA THR A 150 -19.98 0.10 -6.07
C THR A 150 -20.42 -1.27 -5.55
N ASP A 151 -21.51 -1.82 -6.09
CA ASP A 151 -22.01 -3.15 -5.70
C ASP A 151 -20.98 -4.24 -6.02
N GLN A 152 -20.33 -4.19 -7.19
CA GLN A 152 -19.31 -5.15 -7.57
C GLN A 152 -18.07 -5.06 -6.68
N VAL A 153 -17.60 -3.85 -6.36
CA VAL A 153 -16.47 -3.64 -5.43
C VAL A 153 -16.83 -4.18 -4.05
N GLN A 154 -18.06 -3.95 -3.58
CA GLN A 154 -18.54 -4.45 -2.29
C GLN A 154 -18.61 -5.98 -2.25
N GLN A 155 -19.11 -6.60 -3.33
CA GLN A 155 -19.15 -8.05 -3.48
C GLN A 155 -17.74 -8.66 -3.54
N ALA A 156 -16.83 -8.05 -4.30
CA ALA A 156 -15.44 -8.45 -4.37
C ALA A 156 -14.75 -8.37 -3.00
N TRP A 157 -14.91 -7.26 -2.27
CA TRP A 157 -14.40 -7.11 -0.91
C TRP A 157 -14.91 -8.21 0.03
N ASN A 158 -16.21 -8.53 -0.03
CA ASN A 158 -16.83 -9.54 0.82
C ASN A 158 -16.48 -10.98 0.41
N SER A 159 -16.09 -11.21 -0.84
CA SER A 159 -15.80 -12.55 -1.37
C SER A 159 -14.37 -13.02 -1.10
N ILE A 160 -13.45 -12.11 -0.75
CA ILE A 160 -12.04 -12.47 -0.49
C ILE A 160 -11.99 -13.55 0.61
N PRO A 161 -11.38 -14.72 0.37
CA PRO A 161 -11.20 -15.73 1.39
C PRO A 161 -10.31 -15.25 2.54
N GLN A 162 -10.60 -15.65 3.78
CA GLN A 162 -9.73 -15.32 4.93
C GLN A 162 -8.32 -15.91 4.76
N ALA A 163 -8.18 -17.04 4.05
CA ALA A 163 -6.89 -17.63 3.72
C ALA A 163 -5.98 -16.69 2.92
N ASP A 164 -6.54 -15.91 1.98
CA ASP A 164 -5.77 -14.93 1.23
C ASP A 164 -5.25 -13.82 2.15
N ILE A 165 -6.07 -13.39 3.12
CA ILE A 165 -5.65 -12.41 4.14
C ILE A 165 -4.50 -12.97 4.98
N TRP A 166 -4.59 -14.22 5.47
CA TRP A 166 -3.50 -14.85 6.22
C TRP A 166 -2.19 -14.88 5.43
N HIS A 167 -2.25 -15.30 4.17
CA HIS A 167 -1.08 -15.33 3.30
C HIS A 167 -0.44 -13.94 3.10
N LEU A 168 -1.23 -12.88 3.08
CA LEU A 168 -0.71 -11.50 3.01
C LEU A 168 0.02 -11.10 4.29
N TYR A 169 -0.50 -11.47 5.46
CA TYR A 169 0.18 -11.24 6.74
C TYR A 169 1.51 -12.02 6.82
N ASP A 170 1.52 -13.29 6.41
CA ASP A 170 2.74 -14.12 6.38
C ASP A 170 3.79 -13.54 5.42
N ALA A 171 3.36 -13.14 4.22
CA ALA A 171 4.23 -12.52 3.23
C ALA A 171 4.78 -11.18 3.71
N MET A 172 3.99 -10.38 4.43
CA MET A 172 4.43 -9.12 5.02
C MET A 172 5.49 -9.36 6.10
N HIS A 173 5.29 -10.34 6.99
CA HIS A 173 6.32 -10.76 7.94
C HIS A 173 7.62 -11.12 7.23
N ALA A 174 7.56 -11.94 6.18
CA ALA A 174 8.74 -12.29 5.39
C ALA A 174 9.41 -11.08 4.72
N ARG A 175 8.64 -10.10 4.23
CA ARG A 175 9.16 -8.85 3.63
C ARG A 175 9.82 -7.95 4.66
N LEU A 176 9.24 -7.80 5.84
CA LEU A 176 9.83 -7.04 6.94
C LEU A 176 11.15 -7.68 7.38
N HIS A 177 11.18 -9.01 7.54
CA HIS A 177 12.41 -9.75 7.79
C HIS A 177 13.43 -9.52 6.65
N SER A 178 13.04 -9.69 5.38
CA SER A 178 13.94 -9.49 4.23
C SER A 178 14.48 -8.07 4.11
N LYS A 179 13.64 -7.04 4.31
CA LYS A 179 14.07 -5.63 4.29
C LYS A 179 14.96 -5.29 5.48
N PHE A 180 14.67 -5.83 6.66
CA PHE A 180 15.55 -5.74 7.82
C PHE A 180 16.91 -6.39 7.51
N TRP A 181 16.94 -7.56 6.88
CA TRP A 181 18.17 -8.21 6.43
C TRP A 181 18.90 -7.45 5.31
N ARG A 182 18.19 -6.79 4.38
CA ARG A 182 18.80 -5.94 3.36
C ARG A 182 19.41 -4.67 3.95
N LEU A 183 18.70 -4.01 4.87
CA LEU A 183 19.20 -2.85 5.61
C LEU A 183 20.36 -3.24 6.52
N HIS A 184 20.27 -4.36 7.23
CA HIS A 184 21.34 -4.90 8.05
C HIS A 184 22.55 -5.33 7.20
N ARG A 185 22.35 -5.91 6.00
CA ARG A 185 23.44 -6.23 5.06
C ARG A 185 24.05 -4.98 4.44
N LEU A 186 23.27 -3.94 4.17
CA LEU A 186 23.77 -2.64 3.70
C LEU A 186 24.55 -1.91 4.80
N LEU A 187 24.06 -1.92 6.04
CA LEU A 187 24.74 -1.38 7.23
C LEU A 187 26.01 -2.18 7.55
N MET A 188 25.98 -3.52 7.49
CA MET A 188 27.16 -4.38 7.64
C MET A 188 28.16 -4.19 6.50
N CYS A 189 27.71 -4.04 5.24
CA CYS A 189 28.60 -3.71 4.13
C CYS A 189 29.26 -2.33 4.32
N GLN A 190 28.51 -1.32 4.78
CA GLN A 190 29.06 0.00 5.06
C GLN A 190 30.04 -0.02 6.24
N HIS A 191 29.72 -0.72 7.33
CA HIS A 191 30.61 -0.90 8.48
C HIS A 191 31.90 -1.63 8.10
N PHE A 192 31.81 -2.69 7.29
CA PHE A 192 32.99 -3.46 6.85
C PHE A 192 33.87 -2.65 5.89
N THR A 193 33.29 -1.80 5.03
CA THR A 193 34.08 -0.88 4.20
C THR A 193 34.73 0.25 5.01
N PHE A 194 34.11 0.69 6.12
CA PHE A 194 34.64 1.76 6.96
C PHE A 194 35.76 1.25 7.88
N GLU A 195 35.61 0.07 8.50
CA GLU A 195 36.67 -0.55 9.32
C GLU A 195 37.91 -0.91 8.49
N MET A 196 37.73 -1.46 7.28
CA MET A 196 38.86 -1.76 6.40
C MET A 196 39.58 -0.48 5.91
N ALA A 197 38.84 0.62 5.69
CA ALA A 197 39.44 1.90 5.35
C ALA A 197 40.19 2.53 6.53
N LEU A 198 39.69 2.39 7.76
CA LEU A 198 40.34 2.88 8.99
C LEU A 198 41.62 2.07 9.31
N LEU A 199 41.58 0.74 9.14
CA LEU A 199 42.75 -0.14 9.25
C LEU A 199 43.80 0.17 8.18
N ALA A 200 43.38 0.47 6.94
CA ALA A 200 44.32 0.88 5.89
C ALA A 200 44.98 2.24 6.19
N LEU A 201 44.22 3.22 6.69
CA LEU A 201 44.74 4.55 7.06
C LEU A 201 45.69 4.52 8.25
N THR A 202 45.42 3.67 9.25
CA THR A 202 46.31 3.48 10.41
C THR A 202 47.61 2.78 9.99
N LEU A 203 47.53 1.74 9.16
CA LEU A 203 48.72 1.06 8.61
C LEU A 203 49.57 1.98 7.72
N THR A 204 48.97 2.93 6.98
CA THR A 204 49.73 3.91 6.18
C THR A 204 50.38 5.00 7.05
N CYS A 205 49.72 5.46 8.11
CA CYS A 205 50.31 6.42 9.05
C CYS A 205 51.50 5.80 9.82
N ASP A 206 51.39 4.53 10.21
CA ASP A 206 52.48 3.80 10.88
C ASP A 206 53.67 3.56 9.93
N LEU A 207 53.43 3.35 8.63
CA LEU A 207 54.53 3.25 7.65
C LEU A 207 55.24 4.59 7.41
N GLU A 208 54.51 5.71 7.31
CA GLU A 208 55.11 7.04 7.13
C GLU A 208 55.89 7.51 8.35
N THR A 209 55.42 7.20 9.57
CA THR A 209 56.18 7.48 10.80
C THR A 209 57.40 6.59 10.96
N LEU A 210 57.33 5.32 10.54
CA LEU A 210 58.49 4.43 10.53
C LEU A 210 59.54 4.85 9.49
N ILE A 211 59.13 5.30 8.30
CA ILE A 211 60.03 5.79 7.24
C ILE A 211 60.71 7.10 7.66
N ASN A 212 59.99 8.03 8.30
CA ASN A 212 60.56 9.29 8.79
C ASN A 212 61.44 9.14 10.06
N SER A 213 61.45 7.97 10.71
CA SER A 213 62.33 7.66 11.85
C SER A 213 63.63 6.96 11.45
N ILE A 214 63.77 6.56 10.17
CA ILE A 214 64.92 5.79 9.65
C ILE A 214 65.77 6.62 8.65
N CYS A 215 65.31 7.81 8.25
CA CYS A 215 66.07 8.81 7.50
C CYS A 215 66.61 9.91 8.42
#